data_AF-A0A5C5SNS2-F1
#
_entry.id   AF-A0A5C5SNS2-F1
#
_cell.length_a   1.000
_cell.length_b   1.000
_cell.length_c   1.000
_cell.angle_alpha   90.00
_cell.angle_beta   90.00
_cell.angle_gamma   90.00
#
_symmetry.space_group_name_H-M   'P 1'
#
loop_
_entity.id
_entity.type
_entity.pdbx_description
1 polymer ?
#
loop_
_entity_poly.entity_id
_entity_poly.type
_entity_poly.pdbx_seq_one_letter_code
_entity_poly.pdbx_strand_id
1 'polypeptide(L)'
;MKAITLAVNGQTVSAVVEPRQHLADFLRETLGLTGTHLGCEQGVCGACTVMIDGSPSRSCITYAIACDGTDVRTIEGFDDDALMGELRCSFSSHHGLQCGFCTPGMLITARDVVRRLGDVDDRIVREELSGNLCRCTGYVGIVAAVRGVAKGKLPQRDPVPEASAASTAPVMAAPAAVLVAPASAPGTTAARPATPAPAPSPPRSANAAAWTALEQQVDIDADPAAVWNALRDVRRVAACLPGATIDHVEGTALSGHMTIRFGPIKTRFHGDGIISLDDAGRSGSISGAGRETGGSQAMGEVNYRVLGGAAAGTTRLHVVLRYQLTGALAQFSRGALVQDFVRRMTEIFAANLAAALNDRAVPARTATDVNLVTMVAGVLWRRLRNLFVR
;
A
#
# COMPACT_ATOMS: atom_id res chain seq x y z
N MET A 1 -19.00 -9.94 10.87
CA MET A 1 -19.17 -10.22 9.43
C MET A 1 -20.63 -10.09 8.97
N LYS A 2 -20.90 -9.28 7.93
CA LYS A 2 -22.20 -9.15 7.23
C LYS A 2 -21.96 -9.06 5.72
N ALA A 3 -22.86 -9.64 4.92
CA ALA A 3 -22.80 -9.53 3.46
C ALA A 3 -23.36 -8.18 2.99
N ILE A 4 -22.70 -7.56 2.01
CA ILE A 4 -23.13 -6.35 1.30
C ILE A 4 -22.96 -6.53 -0.20
N THR A 5 -23.73 -5.79 -1.00
CA THR A 5 -23.59 -5.66 -2.44
C THR A 5 -23.68 -4.20 -2.85
N LEU A 6 -22.66 -3.71 -3.54
CA LEU A 6 -22.57 -2.31 -3.98
C LEU A 6 -21.97 -2.22 -5.39
N ALA A 7 -22.17 -1.11 -6.08
CA ALA A 7 -21.45 -0.84 -7.32
C ALA A 7 -20.14 -0.13 -6.98
N VAL A 8 -19.00 -0.62 -7.51
CA VAL A 8 -17.70 0.04 -7.39
C VAL A 8 -17.14 0.27 -8.79
N ASN A 9 -16.96 1.52 -9.18
CA ASN A 9 -16.50 1.91 -10.51
C ASN A 9 -17.33 1.28 -11.64
N GLY A 10 -18.66 1.23 -11.46
CA GLY A 10 -19.60 0.63 -12.41
C GLY A 10 -19.68 -0.89 -12.40
N GLN A 11 -18.92 -1.59 -11.54
CA GLN A 11 -18.98 -3.03 -11.39
C GLN A 11 -19.69 -3.42 -10.09
N THR A 12 -20.65 -4.34 -10.16
CA THR A 12 -21.28 -4.91 -8.97
C THR A 12 -20.28 -5.77 -8.18
N VAL A 13 -20.12 -5.46 -6.90
CA VAL A 13 -19.23 -6.16 -5.96
C VAL A 13 -20.08 -6.69 -4.80
N SER A 14 -19.98 -7.99 -4.53
CA SER A 14 -20.54 -8.60 -3.32
C SER A 14 -19.41 -9.04 -2.40
N ALA A 15 -19.48 -8.67 -1.13
CA ALA A 15 -18.44 -8.96 -0.14
C ALA A 15 -19.03 -9.19 1.26
N VAL A 16 -18.25 -9.88 2.11
CA VAL A 16 -18.56 -10.00 3.54
C VAL A 16 -17.60 -9.10 4.31
N VAL A 17 -18.15 -8.15 5.05
CA VAL A 17 -17.38 -7.10 5.75
C VAL A 17 -17.61 -7.15 7.26
N GLU A 18 -16.65 -6.67 8.03
CA GLU A 18 -16.88 -6.38 9.45
C GLU A 18 -17.68 -5.08 9.60
N PRO A 19 -18.65 -4.99 10.54
CA PRO A 19 -19.46 -3.78 10.71
C PRO A 19 -18.65 -2.50 10.95
N ARG A 20 -17.45 -2.64 11.54
CA ARG A 20 -16.52 -1.53 11.83
C ARG A 20 -15.55 -1.20 10.69
N GLN A 21 -15.54 -1.98 9.61
CA GLN A 21 -14.59 -1.76 8.51
C GLN A 21 -14.94 -0.46 7.79
N HIS A 22 -13.97 0.45 7.68
CA HIS A 22 -14.17 1.68 6.93
C HIS A 22 -14.20 1.41 5.42
N LEU A 23 -14.91 2.25 4.67
CA LEU A 23 -15.00 2.13 3.21
C LEU A 23 -13.62 2.27 2.58
N ALA A 24 -12.77 3.16 3.10
CA ALA A 24 -11.40 3.29 2.61
C ALA A 24 -10.60 1.97 2.70
N ASP A 25 -10.70 1.27 3.83
CA ASP A 25 -10.00 -0.01 4.05
C ASP A 25 -10.57 -1.10 3.16
N PHE A 26 -11.90 -1.14 3.02
CA PHE A 26 -12.56 -2.05 2.08
C PHE A 26 -12.05 -1.84 0.65
N LEU A 27 -12.05 -0.60 0.15
CA LEU A 27 -11.57 -0.28 -1.20
C LEU A 27 -10.09 -0.64 -1.38
N ARG A 28 -9.23 -0.27 -0.43
CA ARG A 28 -7.77 -0.41 -0.54
C ARG A 28 -7.31 -1.84 -0.31
N GLU A 29 -7.78 -2.48 0.77
CA GLU A 29 -7.26 -3.76 1.22
C GLU A 29 -8.05 -4.93 0.65
N THR A 30 -9.38 -4.79 0.54
CA THR A 30 -10.23 -5.87 0.02
C THR A 30 -10.30 -5.85 -1.50
N LEU A 31 -10.47 -4.68 -2.11
CA LEU A 31 -10.59 -4.56 -3.57
C LEU A 31 -9.28 -4.22 -4.29
N GLY A 32 -8.24 -3.77 -3.57
CA GLY A 32 -6.95 -3.39 -4.15
C GLY A 32 -6.97 -2.06 -4.90
N LEU A 33 -7.99 -1.22 -4.68
CA LEU A 33 -8.12 0.12 -5.26
C LEU A 33 -7.35 1.13 -4.39
N THR A 34 -6.03 1.19 -4.63
CA THR A 34 -5.10 1.89 -3.75
C THR A 34 -4.97 3.39 -4.01
N GLY A 35 -5.65 3.93 -5.02
CA GLY A 35 -5.65 5.36 -5.33
C GLY A 35 -6.33 6.21 -4.26
N THR A 36 -7.28 5.65 -3.50
CA THR A 36 -7.81 6.30 -2.29
C THR A 36 -6.74 6.25 -1.19
N HIS A 37 -6.35 7.39 -0.63
CA HIS A 37 -5.30 7.45 0.40
C HIS A 37 -5.85 7.78 1.79
N LEU A 38 -5.14 7.30 2.83
CA LEU A 38 -5.45 7.57 4.23
C LEU A 38 -4.36 8.45 4.83
N GLY A 39 -4.72 9.69 5.19
CA GLY A 39 -3.80 10.67 5.79
C GLY A 39 -4.06 10.95 7.27
N CYS A 40 -5.32 11.19 7.63
CA CYS A 40 -5.70 11.56 9.01
C CYS A 40 -6.70 10.62 9.68
N GLU A 41 -7.47 9.84 8.91
CA GLU A 41 -8.50 8.91 9.40
C GLU A 41 -9.63 9.53 10.28
N GLN A 42 -9.72 10.86 10.29
CA GLN A 42 -10.69 11.63 11.07
C GLN A 42 -11.56 12.55 10.18
N GLY A 43 -11.56 12.34 8.85
CA GLY A 43 -12.34 13.15 7.90
C GLY A 43 -11.76 14.52 7.52
N VAL A 44 -10.65 14.94 8.12
CA VAL A 44 -10.09 16.29 7.98
C VAL A 44 -9.34 16.52 6.66
N CYS A 45 -8.46 15.58 6.26
CA CYS A 45 -7.48 15.85 5.19
C CYS A 45 -8.00 15.71 3.75
N GLY A 46 -9.11 15.02 3.53
CA GLY A 46 -9.68 14.79 2.20
C GLY A 46 -8.94 13.84 1.25
N ALA A 47 -7.78 13.28 1.64
CA ALA A 47 -7.06 12.32 0.80
C ALA A 47 -7.86 11.03 0.48
N CYS A 48 -8.86 10.71 1.32
CA CYS A 48 -9.73 9.55 1.20
C CYS A 48 -11.02 9.82 0.40
N THR A 49 -11.12 10.96 -0.29
CA THR A 49 -12.36 11.33 -0.98
C THR A 49 -12.65 10.36 -2.12
N VAL A 50 -13.88 9.87 -2.15
CA VAL A 50 -14.48 9.06 -3.23
C VAL A 50 -15.85 9.64 -3.56
N MET A 51 -16.49 9.23 -4.64
CA MET A 51 -17.91 9.53 -4.86
C MET A 51 -18.76 8.42 -4.25
N ILE A 52 -19.84 8.78 -3.56
CA ILE A 52 -20.91 7.88 -3.13
C ILE A 52 -22.21 8.49 -3.64
N ASP A 53 -22.95 7.75 -4.47
CA ASP A 53 -24.19 8.17 -5.10
C ASP A 53 -24.09 9.57 -5.75
N GLY A 54 -23.00 9.78 -6.50
CA GLY A 54 -22.73 11.04 -7.20
C GLY A 54 -22.24 12.19 -6.33
N SER A 55 -22.03 12.00 -5.01
CA SER A 55 -21.53 13.04 -4.10
C SER A 55 -20.16 12.73 -3.50
N PRO A 56 -19.23 13.71 -3.40
CA PRO A 56 -17.94 13.49 -2.75
C PRO A 56 -18.10 13.17 -1.26
N SER A 57 -17.47 12.09 -0.80
CA SER A 57 -17.59 11.59 0.57
C SER A 57 -16.26 11.12 1.14
N ARG A 58 -16.10 11.22 2.47
CA ARG A 58 -14.89 10.81 3.19
C ARG A 58 -14.93 9.32 3.53
N SER A 59 -14.33 8.49 2.69
CA SER A 59 -14.35 7.03 2.89
C SER A 59 -13.69 6.55 4.19
N CYS A 60 -12.81 7.34 4.82
CA CYS A 60 -12.18 6.96 6.11
C CYS A 60 -13.11 7.06 7.32
N ILE A 61 -14.23 7.78 7.22
CA ILE A 61 -15.24 7.91 8.28
C ILE A 61 -16.60 7.38 7.84
N THR A 62 -16.67 6.72 6.69
CA THR A 62 -17.83 5.97 6.21
C THR A 62 -17.57 4.49 6.45
N TYR A 63 -18.52 3.76 7.03
CA TYR A 63 -18.40 2.31 7.17
C TYR A 63 -18.81 1.61 5.87
N ALA A 64 -18.06 0.58 5.46
CA ALA A 64 -18.36 -0.18 4.24
C ALA A 64 -19.76 -0.80 4.29
N ILE A 65 -20.21 -1.23 5.47
CA ILE A 65 -21.56 -1.77 5.66
C ILE A 65 -22.67 -0.76 5.36
N ALA A 66 -22.42 0.53 5.53
CA ALA A 66 -23.40 1.58 5.25
C ALA A 66 -23.51 1.89 3.75
N CYS A 67 -22.64 1.32 2.92
CA CYS A 67 -22.62 1.47 1.47
C CYS A 67 -23.30 0.30 0.75
N ASP A 68 -24.06 -0.54 1.46
CA ASP A 68 -24.87 -1.57 0.82
C ASP A 68 -25.90 -0.93 -0.12
N GLY A 69 -25.91 -1.38 -1.38
CA GLY A 69 -26.76 -0.85 -2.43
C GLY A 69 -26.32 0.48 -3.06
N THR A 70 -25.21 1.10 -2.65
CA THR A 70 -24.78 2.40 -3.18
C THR A 70 -23.87 2.28 -4.41
N ASP A 71 -23.74 3.37 -5.18
CA ASP A 71 -22.72 3.51 -6.22
C ASP A 71 -21.49 4.24 -5.67
N VAL A 72 -20.35 3.55 -5.62
CA VAL A 72 -19.07 4.09 -5.17
C VAL A 72 -18.12 4.23 -6.35
N ARG A 73 -17.57 5.43 -6.55
CA ARG A 73 -16.57 5.67 -7.60
C ARG A 73 -15.28 6.22 -7.02
N THR A 74 -14.18 5.50 -7.23
CA THR A 74 -12.83 5.87 -6.82
C THR A 74 -12.08 6.55 -7.98
N ILE A 75 -10.85 7.01 -7.74
CA ILE A 75 -10.05 7.71 -8.76
C ILE A 75 -9.78 6.84 -10.00
N GLU A 76 -9.66 5.53 -9.79
CA GLU A 76 -9.47 4.50 -10.82
C GLU A 76 -10.69 4.34 -11.72
N GLY A 77 -11.88 4.71 -11.24
CA GLY A 77 -13.11 4.64 -12.03
C GLY A 77 -13.27 5.78 -13.04
N PHE A 78 -12.35 6.74 -13.12
CA PHE A 78 -12.50 7.95 -13.95
C PHE A 78 -11.63 7.97 -15.22
N ASP A 79 -11.11 6.82 -15.67
CA ASP A 79 -10.23 6.80 -16.85
C ASP A 79 -10.96 7.19 -18.16
N ASP A 80 -12.24 6.84 -18.29
CA ASP A 80 -13.08 7.23 -19.43
C ASP A 80 -13.84 8.55 -19.23
N ASP A 81 -13.54 9.29 -18.16
CA ASP A 81 -14.20 10.57 -17.86
C ASP A 81 -13.43 11.73 -18.50
N ALA A 82 -14.03 12.33 -19.54
CA ALA A 82 -13.40 13.41 -20.31
C ALA A 82 -13.01 14.62 -19.42
N LEU A 83 -13.84 14.97 -18.44
CA LEU A 83 -13.55 16.08 -17.53
C LEU A 83 -12.39 15.73 -16.58
N MET A 84 -12.31 14.48 -16.12
CA MET A 84 -11.16 14.02 -15.34
C MET A 84 -9.88 14.03 -16.19
N GLY A 85 -9.96 13.69 -17.46
CA GLY A 85 -8.86 13.82 -18.42
C GLY A 85 -8.35 15.27 -18.51
N GLU A 86 -9.26 16.24 -18.70
CA GLU A 86 -8.92 17.66 -18.70
C GLU A 86 -8.27 18.11 -17.38
N LEU A 87 -8.82 17.68 -16.24
CA LEU A 87 -8.27 17.99 -14.92
C LEU A 87 -6.88 17.40 -14.71
N ARG A 88 -6.64 16.14 -15.07
CA ARG A 88 -5.32 15.50 -14.97
C ARG A 88 -4.28 16.27 -15.80
N CYS A 89 -4.62 16.61 -17.05
CA CYS A 89 -3.75 17.42 -17.91
C CYS A 89 -3.49 18.81 -17.31
N SER A 90 -4.53 19.47 -16.80
CA SER A 90 -4.40 20.81 -16.22
C SER A 90 -3.57 20.81 -14.93
N PHE A 91 -3.73 19.80 -14.07
CA PHE A 91 -2.91 19.62 -12.87
C PHE A 91 -1.44 19.42 -13.22
N SER A 92 -1.13 18.65 -14.27
CA SER A 92 0.25 18.51 -14.77
C SER A 92 0.80 19.85 -15.27
N SER A 93 0.08 20.55 -16.15
CA SER A 93 0.53 21.82 -16.73
C SER A 93 0.75 22.92 -15.68
N HIS A 94 -0.10 22.99 -14.66
CA HIS A 94 -0.01 24.00 -13.60
C HIS A 94 0.78 23.56 -12.36
N HIS A 95 1.46 22.41 -12.41
CA HIS A 95 2.21 21.88 -11.27
C HIS A 95 1.32 21.74 -10.01
N GLY A 96 0.07 21.34 -10.23
CA GLY A 96 -0.95 21.11 -9.21
C GLY A 96 -0.72 19.84 -8.38
N LEU A 97 0.36 19.10 -8.62
CA LEU A 97 0.79 17.98 -7.78
C LEU A 97 2.33 17.93 -7.66
N GLN A 98 2.80 17.35 -6.56
CA GLN A 98 4.22 17.05 -6.34
C GLN A 98 4.37 15.59 -5.86
N CYS A 99 4.18 15.33 -4.56
CA CYS A 99 4.27 13.97 -4.01
C CYS A 99 3.14 13.03 -4.46
N GLY A 100 2.07 13.58 -5.07
CA GLY A 100 0.92 12.82 -5.54
C GLY A 100 -0.06 12.33 -4.45
N PHE A 101 0.28 12.44 -3.16
CA PHE A 101 -0.51 11.81 -2.10
C PHE A 101 -1.92 12.39 -1.95
N CYS A 102 -2.08 13.71 -1.96
CA CYS A 102 -3.43 14.33 -1.90
C CYS A 102 -4.17 14.30 -3.24
N THR A 103 -3.49 13.98 -4.33
CA THR A 103 -3.95 14.24 -5.70
C THR A 103 -5.23 13.47 -6.07
N PRO A 104 -5.40 12.17 -5.71
CA PRO A 104 -6.64 11.45 -5.99
C PRO A 104 -7.88 12.12 -5.40
N GLY A 105 -7.87 12.43 -4.10
CA GLY A 105 -8.98 13.13 -3.44
C GLY A 105 -9.19 14.53 -3.99
N MET A 106 -8.10 15.26 -4.27
CA MET A 106 -8.14 16.60 -4.85
C MET A 106 -8.80 16.61 -6.24
N LEU A 107 -8.48 15.64 -7.10
CA LEU A 107 -9.05 15.52 -8.45
C LEU A 107 -10.54 15.17 -8.40
N ILE A 108 -10.95 14.28 -7.50
CA ILE A 108 -12.36 13.93 -7.31
C ILE A 108 -13.17 15.15 -6.86
N THR A 109 -12.68 15.91 -5.87
CA THR A 109 -13.33 17.16 -5.46
C THR A 109 -13.31 18.23 -6.55
N ALA A 110 -12.19 18.40 -7.26
CA ALA A 110 -12.10 19.34 -8.37
C ALA A 110 -13.10 19.03 -9.49
N ARG A 111 -13.29 17.74 -9.80
CA ARG A 111 -14.32 17.30 -10.75
C ARG A 111 -15.71 17.68 -10.28
N ASP A 112 -16.04 17.44 -9.01
CA ASP A 112 -17.33 17.85 -8.44
C ASP A 112 -17.55 19.37 -8.58
N VAL A 113 -16.55 20.17 -8.20
CA VAL A 113 -16.60 21.64 -8.31
C VAL A 113 -16.92 22.08 -9.74
N VAL A 114 -16.16 21.59 -10.73
CA VAL A 114 -16.36 22.00 -12.13
C VAL A 114 -17.73 21.55 -12.65
N ARG A 115 -18.20 20.36 -12.27
CA ARG A 115 -19.52 19.88 -12.71
C ARG A 115 -20.64 20.67 -12.08
N ARG A 116 -20.61 20.86 -10.76
CA ARG A 116 -21.71 21.47 -10.02
C ARG A 116 -21.78 22.99 -10.21
N LEU A 117 -20.63 23.65 -10.35
CA LEU A 117 -20.55 25.11 -10.35
C LEU A 117 -20.22 25.71 -11.72
N GLY A 118 -19.64 24.95 -12.66
CA GLY A 118 -19.21 25.49 -13.94
C GLY A 118 -18.03 26.46 -13.79
N ASP A 119 -18.13 27.63 -14.41
CA ASP A 119 -17.12 28.70 -14.32
C ASP A 119 -17.05 29.29 -12.90
N VAL A 120 -15.87 29.23 -12.28
CA VAL A 120 -15.63 29.61 -10.89
C VAL A 120 -14.37 30.46 -10.76
N ASP A 121 -14.37 31.38 -9.80
CA ASP A 121 -13.20 32.19 -9.45
C ASP A 121 -12.26 31.47 -8.46
N ASP A 122 -11.07 32.03 -8.25
CA ASP A 122 -10.07 31.49 -7.32
C ASP A 122 -10.61 31.34 -5.88
N ARG A 123 -11.50 32.24 -5.45
CA ARG A 123 -12.05 32.25 -4.09
C ARG A 123 -12.97 31.04 -3.89
N ILE A 124 -13.90 30.81 -4.82
CA ILE A 124 -14.80 29.67 -4.81
C ILE A 124 -14.01 28.36 -4.87
N VAL A 125 -13.00 28.26 -5.74
CA VAL A 125 -12.16 27.06 -5.81
C VAL A 125 -11.48 26.77 -4.47
N ARG A 126 -10.99 27.80 -3.76
CA ARG A 126 -10.36 27.62 -2.44
C ARG A 126 -11.36 27.20 -1.37
N GLU A 127 -12.56 27.77 -1.37
CA GLU A 127 -13.62 27.42 -0.43
C GLU A 127 -14.04 25.95 -0.60
N GLU A 128 -14.29 25.52 -1.83
CA GLU A 128 -14.70 24.14 -2.15
C GLU A 128 -13.58 23.11 -1.92
N LEU A 129 -12.32 23.51 -2.09
CA LEU A 129 -11.17 22.65 -1.81
C LEU A 129 -10.67 22.73 -0.36
N SER A 130 -11.32 23.51 0.52
CA SER A 130 -10.89 23.71 1.92
C SER A 130 -10.81 22.40 2.72
N GLY A 131 -11.58 21.38 2.32
CA GLY A 131 -11.52 20.04 2.90
C GLY A 131 -10.43 19.11 2.34
N ASN A 132 -9.59 19.56 1.41
CA ASN A 132 -8.51 18.76 0.83
C ASN A 132 -7.14 19.38 1.17
N LEU A 133 -6.41 18.76 2.09
CA LEU A 133 -5.15 19.27 2.57
C LEU A 133 -3.99 18.84 1.66
N CYS A 134 -3.18 19.81 1.25
CA CYS A 134 -1.93 19.60 0.52
C CYS A 134 -0.76 20.21 1.29
N ARG A 135 0.32 19.43 1.47
CA ARG A 135 1.52 19.91 2.16
C ARG A 135 2.64 20.39 1.22
N CYS A 136 2.53 20.08 -0.07
CA CYS A 136 3.63 20.26 -1.01
C CYS A 136 3.47 21.52 -1.89
N THR A 137 2.27 21.80 -2.39
CA THR A 137 2.06 22.75 -3.50
C THR A 137 1.82 24.19 -3.07
N GLY A 138 1.44 24.43 -1.81
CA GLY A 138 0.91 25.74 -1.39
C GLY A 138 -0.39 26.15 -2.10
N TYR A 139 -1.09 25.20 -2.74
CA TYR A 139 -2.38 25.35 -3.43
C TYR A 139 -2.42 26.21 -4.70
N VAL A 140 -1.43 27.06 -4.98
CA VAL A 140 -1.46 27.98 -6.13
C VAL A 140 -1.67 27.23 -7.46
N GLY A 141 -0.87 26.20 -7.73
CA GLY A 141 -1.00 25.39 -8.95
C GLY A 141 -2.30 24.58 -9.03
N ILE A 142 -2.83 24.14 -7.88
CA ILE A 142 -4.11 23.42 -7.80
C ILE A 142 -5.26 24.35 -8.20
N VAL A 143 -5.32 25.55 -7.60
CA VAL A 143 -6.38 26.53 -7.88
C VAL A 143 -6.33 26.93 -9.36
N ALA A 144 -5.15 27.21 -9.89
CA ALA A 144 -4.97 27.53 -11.30
C ALA A 144 -5.43 26.39 -12.22
N ALA A 145 -5.11 25.14 -11.87
CA ALA A 145 -5.51 23.97 -12.64
C ALA A 145 -7.03 23.82 -12.73
N VAL A 146 -7.72 23.93 -11.58
CA VAL A 146 -9.19 23.80 -11.51
C VAL A 146 -9.87 24.94 -12.25
N ARG A 147 -9.44 26.19 -12.02
CA ARG A 147 -9.99 27.36 -12.73
C ARG A 147 -9.77 27.27 -14.24
N GLY A 148 -8.60 26.79 -14.67
CA GLY A 148 -8.27 26.61 -16.08
C GLY A 148 -9.25 25.66 -16.78
N VAL A 149 -9.70 24.61 -16.10
CA VAL A 149 -10.70 23.67 -16.63
C VAL A 149 -12.12 24.23 -16.47
N ALA A 150 -12.43 24.91 -15.37
CA ALA A 150 -13.75 25.50 -15.10
C ALA A 150 -14.15 26.58 -16.10
N LYS A 151 -13.18 27.36 -16.59
CA LYS A 151 -13.41 28.55 -17.41
C LYS A 151 -14.32 28.27 -18.61
N GLY A 152 -15.44 28.99 -18.69
CA GLY A 152 -16.42 28.86 -19.77
C GLY A 152 -17.29 27.60 -19.74
N LYS A 153 -17.19 26.75 -18.70
CA LYS A 153 -18.11 25.62 -18.51
C LYS A 153 -19.39 26.06 -17.81
N LEU A 154 -20.50 25.43 -18.17
CA LEU A 154 -21.79 25.61 -17.50
C LEU A 154 -21.99 24.53 -16.43
N PRO A 155 -22.70 24.83 -15.33
CA PRO A 155 -23.13 23.83 -14.37
C PRO A 155 -23.86 22.67 -15.04
N GLN A 156 -23.48 21.45 -14.72
CA GLN A 156 -24.19 20.23 -15.08
C GLN A 156 -25.20 19.90 -13.97
N ARG A 157 -26.48 19.81 -14.33
CA ARG A 157 -27.48 19.22 -13.46
C ARG A 157 -27.50 17.71 -13.69
N ASP A 158 -26.96 16.96 -12.74
CA ASP A 158 -27.29 15.55 -12.65
C ASP A 158 -28.74 15.43 -12.13
N PRO A 159 -29.54 14.48 -12.65
CA PRO A 159 -30.79 14.11 -12.00
C PRO A 159 -30.45 13.65 -10.58
N VAL A 160 -31.02 14.30 -9.58
CA VAL A 160 -30.94 13.85 -8.19
C VAL A 160 -31.48 12.42 -8.18
N PRO A 161 -30.71 11.41 -7.73
CA PRO A 161 -31.26 10.08 -7.53
C PRO A 161 -32.45 10.24 -6.58
N GLU A 162 -33.65 9.83 -6.99
CA GLU A 162 -34.77 9.70 -6.06
C GLU A 162 -34.27 8.85 -4.90
N ALA A 163 -34.23 9.44 -3.70
CA ALA A 163 -33.78 8.75 -2.52
C ALA A 163 -34.64 7.47 -2.39
N SER A 164 -34.03 6.33 -2.70
CA SER A 164 -34.66 5.03 -2.48
C SER A 164 -35.10 5.00 -1.02
N ALA A 165 -36.41 4.86 -0.80
CA ALA A 165 -37.07 4.89 0.50
C ALA A 165 -36.68 3.72 1.43
N ALA A 166 -35.52 3.10 1.23
CA ALA A 166 -35.05 1.91 1.94
C ALA A 166 -33.79 2.12 2.81
N SER A 167 -33.24 3.34 2.90
CA SER A 167 -32.14 3.63 3.84
C SER A 167 -32.62 4.45 5.03
N THR A 168 -33.12 3.77 6.06
CA THR A 168 -33.23 4.34 7.42
C THR A 168 -31.87 4.29 8.13
N ALA A 169 -30.83 4.83 7.51
CA ALA A 169 -29.64 5.22 8.26
C ALA A 169 -29.99 6.50 9.04
N PRO A 170 -29.70 6.59 10.35
CA PRO A 170 -29.96 7.80 11.09
C PRO A 170 -29.03 8.89 10.57
N VAL A 171 -29.57 9.82 9.78
CA VAL A 171 -28.97 11.13 9.59
C VAL A 171 -28.98 11.77 10.97
N MET A 172 -27.84 11.76 11.65
CA MET A 172 -27.66 12.61 12.83
C MET A 172 -27.85 14.03 12.35
N ALA A 173 -28.99 14.62 12.70
CA ALA A 173 -29.28 16.02 12.48
C ALA A 173 -28.09 16.84 13.00
N ALA A 174 -27.58 17.75 12.18
CA ALA A 174 -26.60 18.72 12.63
C ALA A 174 -27.14 19.42 13.89
N PRO A 175 -26.43 19.42 15.02
CA PRO A 175 -26.86 20.25 16.14
C PRO A 175 -26.82 21.71 15.65
N ALA A 176 -27.92 22.41 15.87
CA ALA A 176 -28.01 23.84 15.61
C ALA A 176 -26.79 24.54 16.22
N ALA A 177 -26.11 25.38 15.44
CA ALA A 177 -24.97 26.14 15.89
C ALA A 177 -25.38 27.01 17.10
N VAL A 178 -25.05 26.55 18.30
CA VAL A 178 -25.10 27.39 19.49
C VAL A 178 -23.84 28.24 19.46
N LEU A 179 -24.01 29.52 19.14
CA LEU A 179 -22.99 30.55 19.35
C LEU A 179 -22.66 30.60 20.85
N VAL A 180 -21.52 30.02 21.23
CA VAL A 180 -20.98 30.18 22.58
C VAL A 180 -20.26 31.53 22.63
N ALA A 181 -20.77 32.44 23.45
CA ALA A 181 -20.14 33.72 23.77
C ALA A 181 -18.77 33.51 24.46
N PRO A 182 -17.79 34.41 24.27
CA PRO A 182 -16.48 34.27 24.90
C PRO A 182 -16.61 34.41 26.42
N ALA A 183 -16.13 33.41 27.15
CA ALA A 183 -16.04 33.45 28.59
C ALA A 183 -14.90 34.36 29.04
N SER A 184 -15.22 35.32 29.91
CA SER A 184 -14.30 36.21 30.60
C SER A 184 -13.25 35.43 31.41
N ALA A 185 -12.03 35.97 31.45
CA ALA A 185 -10.88 35.39 32.13
C ALA A 185 -11.12 35.16 33.64
N PRO A 186 -10.77 33.98 34.20
CA PRO A 186 -10.72 33.80 35.64
C PRO A 186 -9.41 34.34 36.21
N GLY A 187 -9.56 35.08 37.32
CA GLY A 187 -8.47 35.63 38.12
C GLY A 187 -7.61 34.58 38.83
N THR A 188 -6.47 35.09 39.29
CA THR A 188 -5.39 34.45 40.05
C THR A 188 -5.89 33.60 41.21
N THR A 189 -5.64 32.29 41.14
CA THR A 189 -5.69 31.37 42.29
C THR A 189 -4.34 30.68 42.47
N ALA A 190 -3.97 30.52 43.74
CA ALA A 190 -2.65 30.20 44.24
C ALA A 190 -2.08 28.84 43.77
N ALA A 191 -0.76 28.81 43.60
CA ALA A 191 0.01 27.68 43.11
C ALA A 191 -0.06 26.45 44.04
N ARG A 192 -0.35 25.28 43.45
CA ARG A 192 -0.11 23.97 44.06
C ARG A 192 1.39 23.61 43.98
N PRO A 193 1.96 22.91 44.98
CA PRO A 193 3.35 22.49 44.92
C PRO A 193 3.58 21.47 43.79
N ALA A 194 4.64 21.68 43.02
CA ALA A 194 5.05 20.81 41.93
C ALA A 194 5.54 19.46 42.46
N THR A 195 5.04 18.38 41.86
CA THR A 195 5.61 17.04 41.99
C THR A 195 6.91 16.98 41.19
N PRO A 196 8.03 16.44 41.73
CA PRO A 196 9.29 16.41 40.99
C PRO A 196 9.19 15.49 39.78
N ALA A 197 9.69 15.98 38.64
CA ALA A 197 9.75 15.26 37.38
C ALA A 197 10.60 13.98 37.50
N PRO A 198 10.23 12.87 36.83
CA PRO A 198 11.10 11.70 36.75
C PRO A 198 12.40 12.06 36.02
N ALA A 199 13.52 11.55 36.52
CA ALA A 199 14.86 11.77 35.97
C ALA A 199 14.97 11.30 34.50
N PRO A 200 15.78 12.00 33.67
CA PRO A 200 15.99 11.63 32.28
C PRO A 200 16.69 10.26 32.19
N SER A 201 16.09 9.35 31.43
CA SER A 201 16.71 8.07 31.09
C SER A 201 17.93 8.28 30.19
N PRO A 202 18.97 7.44 30.31
CA PRO A 202 20.21 7.59 29.55
C PRO A 202 19.96 7.49 28.04
N PRO A 203 20.81 8.12 27.20
CA PRO A 203 20.62 8.18 25.75
C PRO A 203 20.67 6.75 25.18
N ARG A 204 19.51 6.24 24.74
CA ARG A 204 19.46 5.07 23.87
C ARG A 204 20.20 5.41 22.59
N SER A 205 21.17 4.57 22.26
CA SER A 205 22.04 4.66 21.08
C SER A 205 21.30 5.06 19.81
N ALA A 206 21.90 5.99 19.07
CA ALA A 206 21.43 6.47 17.80
C ALA A 206 21.15 5.35 16.76
N ASN A 207 20.07 5.54 16.00
CA ASN A 207 19.66 4.87 14.77
C ASN A 207 19.20 3.39 14.81
N ALA A 208 17.99 3.16 15.32
CA ALA A 208 17.06 2.22 14.71
C ALA A 208 16.28 2.95 13.59
N ALA A 209 16.94 3.20 12.46
CA ALA A 209 16.28 3.70 11.26
C ALA A 209 15.25 2.65 10.75
N ALA A 210 14.18 3.10 10.11
CA ALA A 210 12.97 2.34 9.87
C ALA A 210 13.12 1.13 8.90
N TRP A 211 13.54 -0.03 9.42
CA TRP A 211 13.50 -1.31 8.72
C TRP A 211 12.05 -1.75 8.45
N THR A 212 11.76 -2.19 7.24
CA THR A 212 10.52 -2.92 6.93
C THR A 212 10.74 -4.40 7.20
N ALA A 213 9.82 -5.05 7.91
CA ALA A 213 9.86 -6.47 8.19
C ALA A 213 8.72 -7.21 7.47
N LEU A 214 9.02 -8.37 6.92
CA LEU A 214 8.10 -9.28 6.25
C LEU A 214 8.33 -10.69 6.79
N GLU A 215 7.26 -11.35 7.17
CA GLU A 215 7.28 -12.71 7.70
C GLU A 215 6.50 -13.61 6.76
N GLN A 216 7.09 -14.74 6.39
CA GLN A 216 6.49 -15.69 5.48
C GLN A 216 6.79 -17.13 5.90
N GLN A 217 5.81 -17.99 5.70
CA GLN A 217 5.95 -19.43 5.85
C GLN A 217 5.70 -20.10 4.50
N VAL A 218 6.54 -21.06 4.16
CA VAL A 218 6.38 -21.85 2.94
C VAL A 218 6.64 -23.32 3.25
N ASP A 219 5.80 -24.19 2.69
CA ASP A 219 5.94 -25.63 2.85
C ASP A 219 6.78 -26.20 1.68
N ILE A 220 7.71 -27.09 1.99
CA ILE A 220 8.64 -27.74 1.07
C ILE A 220 8.42 -29.25 1.16
N ASP A 221 8.25 -29.89 0.01
CA ASP A 221 8.07 -31.34 -0.13
C ASP A 221 9.43 -32.06 -0.07
N ALA A 222 10.05 -32.01 1.11
CA ALA A 222 11.30 -32.68 1.46
C ALA A 222 11.47 -32.76 2.99
N ASP A 223 12.30 -33.71 3.45
CA ASP A 223 12.57 -33.90 4.88
C ASP A 223 13.32 -32.70 5.49
N PRO A 224 13.00 -32.29 6.75
CA PRO A 224 13.65 -31.15 7.40
C PRO A 224 15.18 -31.23 7.48
N ALA A 225 15.76 -32.42 7.63
CA ALA A 225 17.21 -32.58 7.64
C ALA A 225 17.82 -32.37 6.24
N ALA A 226 17.14 -32.86 5.19
CA ALA A 226 17.56 -32.64 3.81
C ALA A 226 17.48 -31.16 3.42
N VAL A 227 16.38 -30.49 3.79
CA VAL A 227 16.22 -29.05 3.57
C VAL A 227 17.30 -28.26 4.31
N TRP A 228 17.55 -28.57 5.59
CA TRP A 228 18.61 -27.91 6.35
C TRP A 228 19.98 -28.07 5.69
N ASN A 229 20.34 -29.30 5.29
CA ASN A 229 21.61 -29.57 4.63
C ASN A 229 21.78 -28.77 3.33
N ALA A 230 20.71 -28.59 2.55
CA ALA A 230 20.74 -27.79 1.33
C ALA A 230 20.84 -26.28 1.61
N LEU A 231 20.25 -25.78 2.70
CA LEU A 231 20.33 -24.37 3.08
C LEU A 231 21.73 -23.96 3.57
N ARG A 232 22.56 -24.91 4.03
CA ARG A 232 23.98 -24.66 4.36
C ARG A 232 24.83 -24.32 3.14
N ASP A 233 24.43 -24.78 1.96
CA ASP A 233 25.12 -24.49 0.70
C ASP A 233 24.57 -23.18 0.10
N VAL A 234 25.26 -22.08 0.39
CA VAL A 234 24.88 -20.74 -0.08
C VAL A 234 24.80 -20.64 -1.59
N ARG A 235 25.64 -21.40 -2.33
CA ARG A 235 25.61 -21.41 -3.79
C ARG A 235 24.35 -22.11 -4.29
N ARG A 236 23.94 -23.21 -3.64
CA ARG A 236 22.66 -23.87 -3.92
C ARG A 236 21.47 -22.98 -3.57
N VAL A 237 21.50 -22.28 -2.43
CA VAL A 237 20.47 -21.31 -2.05
C VAL A 237 20.33 -20.23 -3.13
N ALA A 238 21.43 -19.63 -3.58
CA ALA A 238 21.41 -18.63 -4.63
C ALA A 238 20.98 -19.19 -5.99
N ALA A 239 21.30 -20.45 -6.31
CA ALA A 239 20.82 -21.11 -7.52
C ALA A 239 19.29 -21.22 -7.55
N CYS A 240 18.68 -21.48 -6.39
CA CYS A 240 17.22 -21.59 -6.22
C CYS A 240 16.51 -20.24 -6.21
N LEU A 241 17.23 -19.12 -5.99
CA LEU A 241 16.67 -17.78 -5.93
C LEU A 241 16.78 -17.07 -7.30
N PRO A 242 15.66 -16.69 -7.94
CA PRO A 242 15.70 -16.00 -9.23
C PRO A 242 16.50 -14.70 -9.21
N GLY A 243 17.40 -14.55 -10.18
CA GLY A 243 18.20 -13.32 -10.35
C GLY A 243 19.36 -13.15 -9.37
N ALA A 244 19.55 -14.06 -8.41
CA ALA A 244 20.69 -14.07 -7.51
C ALA A 244 21.85 -14.91 -8.05
N THR A 245 23.06 -14.41 -7.82
CA THR A 245 24.32 -15.08 -8.13
C THR A 245 25.31 -14.77 -7.03
N ILE A 246 26.07 -15.79 -6.61
CA ILE A 246 27.16 -15.66 -5.65
C ILE A 246 28.47 -15.78 -6.42
N ASP A 247 29.25 -14.71 -6.37
CA ASP A 247 30.52 -14.59 -7.09
C ASP A 247 31.64 -15.19 -6.22
N HIS A 248 31.75 -14.77 -4.95
CA HIS A 248 32.73 -15.28 -3.99
C HIS A 248 32.08 -15.71 -2.66
N VAL A 249 32.63 -16.77 -2.05
CA VAL A 249 32.35 -17.15 -0.66
C VAL A 249 33.69 -17.34 0.06
N GLU A 250 33.89 -16.66 1.19
CA GLU A 250 35.07 -16.78 2.04
C GLU A 250 34.66 -16.87 3.51
N GLY A 251 34.66 -18.08 4.08
CA GLY A 251 34.13 -18.32 5.42
C GLY A 251 32.64 -17.93 5.51
N THR A 252 32.33 -16.95 6.35
CA THR A 252 30.96 -16.40 6.50
C THR A 252 30.69 -15.22 5.58
N ALA A 253 31.71 -14.66 4.92
CA ALA A 253 31.56 -13.54 4.00
C ALA A 253 31.16 -14.04 2.60
N LEU A 254 30.23 -13.32 1.97
CA LEU A 254 29.74 -13.61 0.62
C LEU A 254 29.67 -12.33 -0.20
N SER A 255 30.05 -12.41 -1.47
CA SER A 255 29.86 -11.33 -2.44
C SER A 255 29.14 -11.85 -3.66
N GLY A 256 28.31 -11.00 -4.25
CA GLY A 256 27.49 -11.40 -5.36
C GLY A 256 26.68 -10.26 -5.95
N HIS A 257 25.71 -10.65 -6.77
CA HIS A 257 24.79 -9.71 -7.36
C HIS A 257 23.39 -10.28 -7.45
N MET A 258 22.41 -9.38 -7.36
CA MET A 258 21.00 -9.70 -7.52
C MET A 258 20.38 -8.78 -8.55
N THR A 259 19.78 -9.37 -9.59
CA THR A 259 19.01 -8.63 -10.59
C THR A 259 17.54 -8.74 -10.26
N ILE A 260 16.89 -7.60 -9.98
CA ILE A 260 15.46 -7.52 -9.71
C ILE A 260 14.78 -6.76 -10.85
N ARG A 261 13.60 -7.23 -11.26
CA ARG A 261 12.78 -6.57 -12.28
C ARG A 261 11.40 -6.26 -11.69
N PHE A 262 11.06 -4.98 -11.66
CA PHE A 262 9.76 -4.46 -11.23
C PHE A 262 9.11 -3.74 -12.42
N GLY A 263 8.28 -4.47 -13.18
CA GLY A 263 7.67 -3.94 -14.41
C GLY A 263 8.74 -3.46 -15.41
N PRO A 264 8.72 -2.18 -15.84
CA PRO A 264 9.72 -1.65 -16.77
C PRO A 264 11.10 -1.45 -16.13
N ILE A 265 11.19 -1.43 -14.79
CA ILE A 265 12.44 -1.19 -14.07
C ILE A 265 13.21 -2.50 -13.96
N LYS A 266 14.45 -2.50 -14.45
CA LYS A 266 15.41 -3.60 -14.26
C LYS A 266 16.64 -3.04 -13.56
N THR A 267 16.88 -3.52 -12.34
CA THR A 267 17.95 -3.05 -11.48
C THR A 267 18.84 -4.21 -11.08
N ARG A 268 20.16 -3.98 -11.09
CA ARG A 268 21.15 -4.94 -10.61
C ARG A 268 21.88 -4.35 -9.40
N PHE A 269 21.79 -5.05 -8.28
CA PHE A 269 22.53 -4.73 -7.08
C PHE A 269 23.79 -5.57 -7.03
N HIS A 270 24.92 -4.92 -6.82
CA HIS A 270 26.16 -5.57 -6.42
C HIS A 270 26.36 -5.35 -4.94
N GLY A 271 26.66 -6.41 -4.20
CA GLY A 271 26.70 -6.32 -2.75
C GLY A 271 27.49 -7.41 -2.07
N ASP A 272 27.78 -7.13 -0.82
CA ASP A 272 28.47 -8.01 0.11
C ASP A 272 27.53 -8.34 1.26
N GLY A 273 27.73 -9.51 1.85
CA GLY A 273 26.94 -10.00 2.96
C GLY A 273 27.69 -10.95 3.85
N ILE A 274 27.01 -11.34 4.93
CA ILE A 274 27.50 -12.26 5.94
C ILE A 274 26.41 -13.29 6.19
N ILE A 275 26.78 -14.57 6.22
CA ILE A 275 25.93 -15.67 6.63
C ILE A 275 26.32 -16.17 8.03
N SER A 276 25.32 -16.47 8.84
CA SER A 276 25.45 -17.16 10.12
C SER A 276 24.50 -18.36 10.13
N LEU A 277 24.97 -19.49 10.65
CA LEU A 277 24.22 -20.76 10.71
C LEU A 277 24.25 -21.30 12.13
N ASP A 278 23.09 -21.77 12.61
CA ASP A 278 22.92 -22.50 13.86
C ASP A 278 22.36 -23.89 13.55
N ASP A 279 23.25 -24.88 13.56
CA ASP A 279 22.91 -26.29 13.30
C ASP A 279 22.00 -26.88 14.39
N ALA A 280 22.11 -26.43 15.64
CA ALA A 280 21.31 -26.96 16.75
C ALA A 280 19.84 -26.52 16.62
N GLY A 281 19.61 -25.26 16.23
CA GLY A 281 18.29 -24.69 15.98
C GLY A 281 17.74 -24.87 14.56
N ARG A 282 18.54 -25.43 13.63
CA ARG A 282 18.27 -25.45 12.18
C ARG A 282 17.79 -24.09 11.66
N SER A 283 18.53 -23.05 12.03
CA SER A 283 18.23 -21.68 11.65
C SER A 283 19.45 -20.96 11.13
N GLY A 284 19.24 -20.03 10.21
CA GLY A 284 20.31 -19.21 9.64
C GLY A 284 19.90 -17.76 9.47
N SER A 285 20.90 -16.90 9.35
CA SER A 285 20.74 -15.48 9.08
C SER A 285 21.68 -15.08 7.96
N ILE A 286 21.18 -14.33 6.99
CA ILE A 286 21.95 -13.74 5.90
C ILE A 286 21.71 -12.24 5.95
N SER A 287 22.73 -11.45 6.22
CA SER A 287 22.66 -9.98 6.15
C SER A 287 23.55 -9.45 5.04
N GLY A 288 23.18 -8.35 4.41
CA GLY A 288 23.97 -7.77 3.34
C GLY A 288 23.50 -6.40 2.88
N ALA A 289 24.35 -5.74 2.10
CA ALA A 289 24.07 -4.45 1.51
C ALA A 289 24.52 -4.46 0.04
N GLY A 290 23.67 -3.91 -0.84
CA GLY A 290 23.93 -3.80 -2.25
C GLY A 290 23.65 -2.39 -2.79
N ARG A 291 24.42 -2.00 -3.81
CA ARG A 291 24.25 -0.73 -4.51
C ARG A 291 24.02 -0.95 -6.00
N GLU A 292 23.26 -0.04 -6.59
CA GLU A 292 23.04 0.05 -8.04
C GLU A 292 23.72 1.32 -8.59
N THR A 293 24.14 1.27 -9.86
CA THR A 293 24.68 2.41 -10.63
C THR A 293 23.74 3.63 -10.67
N GLY A 294 22.42 3.45 -10.49
CA GLY A 294 21.41 4.51 -10.43
C GLY A 294 21.30 5.24 -9.09
N GLY A 295 22.17 4.95 -8.12
CA GLY A 295 22.23 5.62 -6.81
C GLY A 295 21.30 5.04 -5.75
N SER A 296 20.48 4.02 -6.09
CA SER A 296 19.68 3.29 -5.12
C SER A 296 20.54 2.33 -4.30
N GLN A 297 20.23 2.18 -3.02
CA GLN A 297 20.87 1.21 -2.13
C GLN A 297 19.82 0.32 -1.47
N ALA A 298 20.17 -0.95 -1.29
CA ALA A 298 19.35 -1.93 -0.60
C ALA A 298 20.16 -2.56 0.53
N MET A 299 19.62 -2.54 1.74
CA MET A 299 20.15 -3.29 2.88
C MET A 299 19.11 -4.32 3.29
N GLY A 300 19.55 -5.53 3.62
CA GLY A 300 18.66 -6.63 3.93
C GLY A 300 19.23 -7.58 4.97
N GLU A 301 18.35 -8.19 5.74
CA GLU A 301 18.61 -9.27 6.68
C GLU A 301 17.51 -10.31 6.51
N VAL A 302 17.88 -11.54 6.16
CA VAL A 302 16.98 -12.68 6.02
C VAL A 302 17.30 -13.65 7.15
N ASN A 303 16.35 -13.83 8.05
CA ASN A 303 16.41 -14.87 9.07
C ASN A 303 15.49 -16.01 8.64
N TYR A 304 15.94 -17.25 8.77
CA TYR A 304 15.14 -18.42 8.44
C TYR A 304 15.30 -19.53 9.46
N ARG A 305 14.24 -20.34 9.60
CA ARG A 305 14.22 -21.51 10.47
C ARG A 305 13.47 -22.66 9.80
N VAL A 306 14.06 -23.84 9.87
CA VAL A 306 13.48 -25.08 9.34
C VAL A 306 12.67 -25.77 10.43
N LEU A 307 11.39 -25.98 10.18
CA LEU A 307 10.44 -26.64 11.08
C LEU A 307 9.88 -27.91 10.42
N GLY A 308 9.37 -28.84 11.23
CA GLY A 308 8.61 -29.99 10.72
C GLY A 308 7.31 -29.52 10.07
N GLY A 309 7.01 -30.04 8.88
CA GLY A 309 5.76 -29.76 8.17
C GLY A 309 4.56 -30.53 8.76
N ALA A 310 3.36 -30.22 8.27
CA ALA A 310 2.12 -30.83 8.76
C ALA A 310 1.98 -32.31 8.37
N ALA A 311 2.65 -32.75 7.30
CA ALA A 311 2.70 -34.14 6.86
C ALA A 311 4.10 -34.73 7.07
N ALA A 312 4.17 -36.05 7.32
CA ALA A 312 5.44 -36.76 7.41
C ALA A 312 6.24 -36.60 6.11
N GLY A 313 7.52 -36.23 6.21
CA GLY A 313 8.38 -35.97 5.06
C GLY A 313 8.25 -34.57 4.44
N THR A 314 7.47 -33.67 5.04
CA THR A 314 7.37 -32.26 4.62
C THR A 314 8.06 -31.32 5.61
N THR A 315 8.51 -30.18 5.12
CA THR A 315 9.20 -29.15 5.90
C THR A 315 8.45 -27.84 5.82
N ARG A 316 8.32 -27.14 6.95
CA ARG A 316 7.88 -25.75 6.97
C ARG A 316 9.07 -24.83 7.16
N LEU A 317 9.37 -24.03 6.13
CA LEU A 317 10.42 -23.02 6.19
C LEU A 317 9.81 -21.69 6.62
N HIS A 318 10.22 -21.22 7.79
CA HIS A 318 9.85 -19.90 8.29
C HIS A 318 10.92 -18.88 7.91
N VAL A 319 10.54 -17.79 7.23
CA VAL A 319 11.47 -16.77 6.74
C VAL A 319 11.00 -15.38 7.19
N VAL A 320 11.89 -14.63 7.81
CA VAL A 320 11.70 -13.24 8.23
C VAL A 320 12.71 -12.38 7.48
N LEU A 321 12.22 -11.59 6.53
CA LEU A 321 13.01 -10.62 5.78
C LEU A 321 12.84 -9.24 6.41
N ARG A 322 13.96 -8.62 6.80
CA ARG A 322 14.03 -7.21 7.18
C ARG A 322 14.85 -6.48 6.14
N TYR A 323 14.37 -5.35 5.64
CA TYR A 323 15.10 -4.61 4.64
C TYR A 323 14.86 -3.11 4.73
N GLN A 324 15.78 -2.36 4.12
CA GLN A 324 15.72 -0.92 3.97
C GLN A 324 16.16 -0.56 2.55
N LEU A 325 15.37 0.26 1.87
CA LEU A 325 15.68 0.78 0.53
C LEU A 325 15.89 2.30 0.62
N THR A 326 16.92 2.79 -0.05
CA THR A 326 17.20 4.23 -0.19
C THR A 326 17.30 4.62 -1.66
N GLY A 327 17.21 5.92 -1.95
CA GLY A 327 17.20 6.45 -3.31
C GLY A 327 15.83 6.30 -4.00
N ALA A 328 15.82 6.16 -5.32
CA ALA A 328 14.60 6.08 -6.12
C ALA A 328 13.69 4.89 -5.75
N LEU A 329 14.26 3.86 -5.11
CA LEU A 329 13.53 2.67 -4.67
C LEU A 329 12.91 2.79 -3.27
N ALA A 330 13.21 3.85 -2.52
CA ALA A 330 12.66 4.07 -1.17
C ALA A 330 11.12 4.11 -1.15
N GLN A 331 10.52 4.61 -2.24
CA GLN A 331 9.07 4.67 -2.43
C GLN A 331 8.38 3.29 -2.42
N PHE A 332 9.12 2.20 -2.69
CA PHE A 332 8.58 0.85 -2.69
C PHE A 332 8.69 0.15 -1.34
N SER A 333 9.42 0.72 -0.36
CA SER A 333 9.80 0.04 0.90
C SER A 333 8.65 -0.43 1.78
N ARG A 334 7.41 -0.02 1.53
CA ARG A 334 6.22 -0.37 2.36
C ARG A 334 4.97 -0.71 1.54
N GLY A 335 5.12 -0.98 0.24
CA GLY A 335 3.99 -1.25 -0.65
C GLY A 335 3.57 -2.71 -0.70
N ALA A 336 2.29 -2.97 -0.97
CA ALA A 336 1.76 -4.31 -1.28
C ALA A 336 2.52 -5.00 -2.44
N LEU A 337 3.15 -4.21 -3.32
CA LEU A 337 4.02 -4.69 -4.39
C LEU A 337 5.24 -5.46 -3.87
N VAL A 338 5.92 -4.96 -2.83
CA VAL A 338 7.08 -5.67 -2.27
C VAL A 338 6.65 -6.91 -1.50
N GLN A 339 5.49 -6.85 -0.83
CA GLN A 339 4.91 -8.02 -0.19
C GLN A 339 4.58 -9.13 -1.21
N ASP A 340 3.93 -8.81 -2.34
CA ASP A 340 3.66 -9.79 -3.39
C ASP A 340 4.95 -10.31 -4.04
N PHE A 341 5.93 -9.43 -4.27
CA PHE A 341 7.23 -9.81 -4.80
C PHE A 341 7.96 -10.80 -3.89
N VAL A 342 8.11 -10.47 -2.61
CA VAL A 342 8.77 -11.34 -1.61
C VAL A 342 8.02 -12.65 -1.50
N ARG A 343 6.67 -12.61 -1.47
CA ARG A 343 5.85 -13.81 -1.45
C ARG A 343 6.17 -14.76 -2.61
N ARG A 344 6.13 -14.24 -3.84
CA ARG A 344 6.41 -15.02 -5.06
C ARG A 344 7.85 -15.53 -5.10
N MET A 345 8.81 -14.70 -4.67
CA MET A 345 10.22 -15.10 -4.62
C MET A 345 10.44 -16.27 -3.68
N THR A 346 9.83 -16.24 -2.49
CA THR A 346 9.90 -17.34 -1.51
C THR A 346 9.18 -18.60 -2.01
N GLU A 347 8.04 -18.47 -2.69
CA GLU A 347 7.32 -19.59 -3.31
C GLU A 347 8.15 -20.27 -4.41
N ILE A 348 8.75 -19.48 -5.30
CA ILE A 348 9.63 -19.98 -6.36
C ILE A 348 10.88 -20.64 -5.75
N PHE A 349 11.47 -20.00 -4.73
CA PHE A 349 12.61 -20.56 -4.01
C PHE A 349 12.28 -21.93 -3.42
N ALA A 350 11.15 -22.06 -2.71
CA ALA A 350 10.73 -23.32 -2.12
C ALA A 350 10.51 -24.41 -3.18
N ALA A 351 9.87 -24.08 -4.31
CA ALA A 351 9.66 -25.00 -5.42
C ALA A 351 10.99 -25.44 -6.05
N ASN A 352 11.92 -24.51 -6.28
CA ASN A 352 13.25 -24.81 -6.82
C ASN A 352 14.08 -25.66 -5.86
N LEU A 353 14.01 -25.38 -4.57
CA LEU A 353 14.72 -26.14 -3.54
C LEU A 353 14.17 -27.57 -3.44
N ALA A 354 12.85 -27.73 -3.47
CA ALA A 354 12.20 -29.05 -3.52
C ALA A 354 12.60 -29.82 -4.78
N ALA A 355 12.64 -29.17 -5.96
CA ALA A 355 13.07 -29.81 -7.20
C ALA A 355 14.54 -30.26 -7.14
N ALA A 356 15.42 -29.40 -6.63
CA ALA A 356 16.85 -29.66 -6.50
C ALA A 356 17.19 -30.74 -5.44
N LEU A 357 16.31 -30.97 -4.47
CA LEU A 357 16.42 -32.05 -3.48
C LEU A 357 15.92 -33.39 -4.00
N ASN A 358 14.98 -33.37 -4.94
CA ASN A 358 14.36 -34.56 -5.53
C ASN A 358 14.98 -34.97 -6.89
N ASP A 359 16.18 -34.45 -7.22
CA ASP A 359 16.89 -34.64 -8.49
C ASP A 359 16.04 -34.37 -9.75
N ARG A 360 15.05 -33.48 -9.63
CA ARG A 360 14.26 -33.01 -10.77
C ARG A 360 14.96 -31.83 -11.42
N ALA A 361 14.95 -31.78 -12.75
CA ALA A 361 15.55 -30.67 -13.50
C ALA A 361 14.96 -29.33 -13.02
N VAL A 362 15.82 -28.45 -12.50
CA VAL A 362 15.44 -27.06 -12.18
C VAL A 362 15.22 -26.35 -13.52
N PRO A 363 14.00 -25.85 -13.81
CA PRO A 363 13.75 -25.18 -15.08
C PRO A 363 14.70 -23.99 -15.27
N ALA A 364 15.32 -23.89 -16.46
CA ALA A 364 16.30 -22.87 -16.78
C ALA A 364 15.71 -21.45 -16.68
N ARG A 365 16.49 -20.57 -16.05
CA ARG A 365 16.18 -19.20 -15.62
C ARG A 365 15.70 -18.29 -16.76
N THR A 366 14.52 -17.68 -16.58
CA THR A 366 14.29 -16.29 -17.02
C THR A 366 14.19 -15.43 -15.76
N ALA A 367 14.99 -14.35 -15.71
CA ALA A 367 14.80 -13.27 -14.75
C ALA A 367 13.31 -12.98 -14.66
N THR A 368 12.76 -12.93 -13.45
CA THR A 368 11.32 -12.78 -13.21
C THR A 368 10.77 -11.65 -14.08
N ASP A 369 10.15 -12.01 -15.20
CA ASP A 369 9.21 -11.14 -15.89
C ASP A 369 8.01 -11.07 -14.96
N VAL A 370 8.05 -10.12 -14.04
CA VAL A 370 6.84 -9.60 -13.41
C VAL A 370 6.10 -8.85 -14.51
N ASN A 371 5.51 -9.62 -15.43
CA ASN A 371 4.73 -9.11 -16.53
C ASN A 371 3.35 -8.76 -15.98
N LEU A 372 2.88 -7.54 -16.27
CA LEU A 372 1.58 -7.03 -15.81
C LEU A 372 0.44 -8.02 -16.15
N VAL A 373 0.60 -8.78 -17.22
CA VAL A 373 -0.33 -9.82 -17.70
C VAL A 373 -0.43 -11.02 -16.74
N THR A 374 0.66 -11.48 -16.14
CA THR A 374 0.62 -12.59 -15.15
C THR A 374 0.16 -12.09 -13.77
N MET A 375 0.25 -10.79 -13.49
CA MET A 375 -0.39 -10.17 -12.32
C MET A 375 -1.91 -10.12 -12.47
N VAL A 376 -2.42 -9.70 -13.63
CA VAL A 376 -3.85 -9.71 -13.94
C VAL A 376 -4.38 -11.15 -13.95
N ALA A 377 -3.69 -12.08 -14.61
CA ALA A 377 -4.09 -13.49 -14.65
C ALA A 377 -4.03 -14.18 -13.27
N GLY A 378 -3.03 -13.92 -12.43
CA GLY A 378 -2.93 -14.51 -11.09
C GLY A 378 -3.94 -13.96 -10.08
N VAL A 379 -4.40 -12.72 -10.27
CA VAL A 379 -5.50 -12.11 -9.50
C VAL A 379 -6.85 -12.60 -10.02
N LEU A 380 -7.04 -12.68 -11.35
CA LEU A 380 -8.22 -13.29 -11.99
C LEU A 380 -8.36 -14.78 -11.65
N TRP A 381 -7.26 -15.53 -11.61
CA TRP A 381 -7.27 -16.96 -11.29
C TRP A 381 -7.56 -17.21 -9.81
N ARG A 382 -7.07 -16.35 -8.89
CA ARG A 382 -7.48 -16.38 -7.48
C ARG A 382 -8.95 -16.01 -7.29
N ARG A 383 -9.48 -15.06 -8.09
CA ARG A 383 -10.91 -14.74 -8.13
C ARG A 383 -11.76 -15.88 -8.70
N LEU A 384 -11.30 -16.57 -9.74
CA LEU A 384 -11.95 -17.75 -10.34
C LEU A 384 -11.91 -18.96 -9.40
N ARG A 385 -10.78 -19.25 -8.75
CA ARG A 385 -10.68 -20.42 -7.84
C ARG A 385 -11.58 -20.26 -6.62
N ASN A 386 -11.76 -19.05 -6.11
CA ASN A 386 -12.70 -18.77 -5.01
C ASN A 386 -14.18 -18.80 -5.45
N LEU A 387 -14.48 -18.82 -6.76
CA LEU A 387 -15.82 -19.06 -7.29
C LEU A 387 -16.14 -20.57 -7.45
N PHE A 388 -15.12 -21.43 -7.56
CA PHE A 388 -15.27 -22.88 -7.79
C PHE A 388 -15.00 -23.77 -6.57
N VAL A 389 -14.41 -23.23 -5.50
CA VAL A 389 -14.37 -23.91 -4.19
C VAL A 389 -15.56 -23.41 -3.37
N ARG A 390 -16.72 -24.00 -3.65
CA ARG A 390 -17.93 -23.94 -2.83
C ARG A 390 -18.13 -25.29 -2.16
#